data_AF-A0A529SPG2-F1
#
_entry.id   AF-A0A529SPG2-F1
#
_cell.length_a   1.000
_cell.length_b   1.000
_cell.length_c   1.000
_cell.angle_alpha   90.00
_cell.angle_beta   90.00
_cell.angle_gamma   90.00
#
_symmetry.space_group_name_H-M   'P 1'
#
loop_
_entity.id
_entity.type
_entity.pdbx_description
1 polymer ?
#
loop_
_entity_poly.entity_id
_entity_poly.type
_entity_poly.pdbx_seq_one_letter_code
_entity_poly.pdbx_strand_id
1 'polypeptide(L)'
;RKAWAEENPEALAALLRALHHAARWCQDPANRGELAALMAKPAFLGQPEAIQMPALTGRLQLGGGVERSVEDFFLPFDKAANFPWKSHALWFYTQMVRRGQLPHTPQNLAIARDCYRPDLYRSALK
;
A
#
# COMPACT_ATOMS: atom_id res chain seq x y z
N ARG A 1 6.15 1.02 -14.75
CA ARG A 1 6.28 2.08 -15.78
C ARG A 1 5.14 1.91 -16.79
N LYS A 2 4.63 2.99 -17.41
CA LYS A 2 3.49 2.92 -18.35
C LYS A 2 3.79 2.05 -19.58
N ALA A 3 4.93 2.29 -20.26
CA ALA A 3 5.33 1.51 -21.45
C ALA A 3 5.37 -0.01 -21.18
N TRP A 4 6.06 -0.43 -20.10
CA TRP A 4 6.11 -1.84 -19.72
C TRP A 4 4.72 -2.46 -19.47
N ALA A 5 3.81 -1.70 -18.84
CA ALA A 5 2.45 -2.15 -18.56
C ALA A 5 1.61 -2.35 -19.84
N GLU A 6 1.86 -1.51 -20.85
CA GLU A 6 1.21 -1.60 -22.17
C GLU A 6 1.78 -2.76 -23.00
N GLU A 7 3.09 -2.99 -22.90
CA GLU A 7 3.80 -4.09 -23.58
C GLU A 7 3.53 -5.46 -22.93
N ASN A 8 3.21 -5.50 -21.63
CA ASN A 8 3.08 -6.74 -20.84
C ASN A 8 1.75 -6.81 -20.07
N PRO A 9 0.58 -6.73 -20.73
CA PRO A 9 -0.72 -6.64 -20.06
C PRO A 9 -1.05 -7.89 -19.23
N GLU A 10 -0.74 -9.09 -19.72
CA GLU A 10 -1.00 -10.34 -19.01
C GLU A 10 -0.12 -10.50 -17.77
N ALA A 11 1.17 -10.18 -17.88
CA ALA A 11 2.08 -10.20 -16.75
C ALA A 11 1.67 -9.17 -15.69
N LEU A 12 1.24 -7.98 -16.12
CA LEU A 12 0.70 -6.96 -15.22
C LEU A 12 -0.54 -7.48 -14.47
N ALA A 13 -1.49 -8.08 -15.17
CA ALA A 13 -2.69 -8.64 -14.55
C ALA A 13 -2.36 -9.75 -13.54
N ALA A 14 -1.41 -10.62 -13.88
CA ALA A 14 -0.91 -11.67 -12.98
C ALA A 14 -0.26 -11.09 -11.72
N LEU A 15 0.58 -10.05 -11.86
CA LEU A 15 1.18 -9.35 -10.72
C LEU A 15 0.14 -8.66 -9.84
N LEU A 16 -0.87 -8.01 -10.43
CA LEU A 16 -1.97 -7.38 -9.69
C LEU A 16 -2.75 -8.41 -8.87
N ARG A 17 -3.07 -9.57 -9.45
CA ARG A 17 -3.70 -10.69 -8.71
C ARG A 17 -2.79 -11.20 -7.59
N ALA A 18 -1.51 -11.43 -7.86
CA ALA A 18 -0.56 -11.89 -6.87
C ALA A 18 -0.46 -10.93 -5.68
N LEU A 19 -0.35 -9.63 -5.94
CA LEU A 19 -0.32 -8.59 -4.90
C LEU A 19 -1.64 -8.51 -4.12
N HIS A 20 -2.79 -8.67 -4.79
CA HIS A 20 -4.10 -8.71 -4.15
C HIS A 20 -4.21 -9.89 -3.16
N HIS A 21 -3.79 -11.09 -3.57
CA HIS A 21 -3.77 -12.27 -2.70
C HIS A 21 -2.74 -12.14 -1.56
N ALA A 22 -1.56 -11.60 -1.85
CA ALA A 22 -0.54 -11.34 -0.83
C ALA A 22 -1.06 -10.36 0.24
N ALA A 23 -1.74 -9.28 -0.17
CA ALA A 23 -2.36 -8.34 0.76
C ALA A 23 -3.38 -9.03 1.69
N ARG A 24 -4.23 -9.90 1.13
CA ARG A 24 -5.19 -10.69 1.92
C ARG A 24 -4.47 -11.59 2.92
N TRP A 25 -3.46 -12.31 2.47
CA TRP A 25 -2.66 -13.20 3.32
C TRP A 25 -1.96 -12.42 4.44
N CYS A 26 -1.36 -11.27 4.14
CA CYS A 26 -0.68 -10.43 5.12
C CYS A 26 -1.64 -9.87 6.18
N GLN A 27 -2.90 -9.61 5.84
CA GLN A 27 -3.86 -9.06 6.81
C GLN A 27 -4.32 -10.09 7.85
N ASP A 28 -4.36 -11.38 7.47
CA ASP A 28 -4.84 -12.44 8.35
C ASP A 28 -3.96 -12.52 9.61
N PRO A 29 -4.56 -12.35 10.82
CA PRO A 29 -3.81 -12.46 12.07
C PRO A 29 -3.04 -13.78 12.23
N ALA A 30 -3.52 -14.87 11.64
CA ALA A 30 -2.86 -16.18 11.69
C ALA A 30 -1.48 -16.17 11.00
N ASN A 31 -1.31 -15.30 10.00
CA ASN A 31 -0.09 -15.23 9.20
C ASN A 31 0.94 -14.22 9.74
N ARG A 32 0.63 -13.47 10.79
CA ARG A 32 1.50 -12.39 11.31
C ARG A 32 2.87 -12.88 11.75
N GLY A 33 2.93 -14.05 12.39
CA GLY A 33 4.20 -14.67 12.80
C GLY A 33 5.07 -15.01 11.59
N GLU A 34 4.48 -15.70 10.60
CA GLU A 34 5.20 -16.05 9.37
C GLU A 34 5.62 -14.81 8.57
N LEU A 35 4.75 -13.79 8.49
CA LEU A 35 5.05 -12.51 7.85
C LEU A 35 6.23 -11.81 8.55
N ALA A 36 6.23 -11.76 9.89
CA ALA A 36 7.32 -11.16 10.66
C ALA A 36 8.64 -11.89 10.41
N ALA A 37 8.63 -13.23 10.45
CA ALA A 37 9.80 -14.08 10.19
C ALA A 37 10.32 -13.92 8.76
N LEU A 38 9.43 -13.82 7.78
CA LEU A 38 9.80 -13.54 6.39
C LEU A 38 10.49 -12.18 6.27
N MET A 39 9.92 -11.13 6.83
CA MET A 39 10.46 -9.77 6.78
C MET A 39 11.78 -9.63 7.57
N ALA A 40 12.01 -10.46 8.59
CA ALA A 40 13.23 -10.43 9.41
C ALA A 40 14.47 -10.95 8.69
N LYS A 41 14.32 -11.70 7.58
CA LYS A 41 15.46 -12.28 6.86
C LYS A 41 16.41 -11.16 6.37
N PRO A 42 17.73 -11.41 6.27
CA PRO A 42 18.71 -10.41 5.81
C PRO A 42 18.45 -9.86 4.41
N ALA A 43 17.78 -10.63 3.54
CA ALA A 43 17.39 -10.19 2.20
C ALA A 43 16.24 -9.16 2.19
N PHE A 44 15.58 -8.95 3.34
CA PHE A 44 14.49 -7.98 3.52
C PHE A 44 14.91 -6.93 4.55
N LEU A 45 14.26 -6.86 5.72
CA LEU A 45 14.59 -5.84 6.71
C LEU A 45 15.87 -6.15 7.48
N GLY A 46 16.22 -7.45 7.62
CA GLY A 46 17.38 -7.86 8.41
C GLY A 46 17.30 -7.44 9.89
N GLN A 47 16.08 -7.34 10.43
CA GLN A 47 15.80 -6.90 11.80
C GLN A 47 14.99 -7.96 12.56
N PRO A 48 15.17 -8.09 13.89
CA PRO A 48 14.41 -9.04 14.70
C PRO A 48 12.90 -8.85 14.58
N GLU A 49 12.15 -9.96 14.53
CA GLU A 49 10.68 -9.99 14.42
C GLU A 49 9.96 -9.08 15.42
N ALA A 50 10.50 -8.99 16.64
CA ALA A 50 9.97 -8.18 17.72
C ALA A 50 9.89 -6.68 17.38
N ILE A 51 10.69 -6.18 16.43
CA ILE A 51 10.68 -4.76 16.03
C ILE A 51 9.45 -4.46 15.16
N GLN A 52 9.07 -5.34 14.24
CA GLN A 52 7.91 -5.15 13.37
C GLN A 52 6.58 -5.63 13.96
N MET A 53 6.60 -6.50 14.98
CA MET A 53 5.37 -7.07 15.56
C MET A 53 4.36 -6.02 16.09
N PRO A 54 4.79 -4.92 16.76
CA PRO A 54 3.89 -3.83 17.14
C PRO A 54 3.11 -3.26 15.96
N ALA A 55 3.76 -3.09 14.81
CA ALA A 55 3.11 -2.59 13.60
C ALA A 55 2.13 -3.62 13.02
N LEU A 56 2.51 -4.89 12.94
CA LEU A 56 1.63 -5.94 12.40
C LEU A 56 0.39 -6.22 13.27
N THR A 57 0.48 -5.94 14.57
CA THR A 57 -0.60 -6.20 15.54
C THR A 57 -1.40 -4.95 15.90
N GLY A 58 -0.87 -3.75 15.63
CA GLY A 58 -1.45 -2.49 16.09
C GLY A 58 -1.26 -2.21 17.59
N ARG A 59 -0.46 -3.01 18.30
CA ARG A 59 -0.15 -2.78 19.73
C ARG A 59 1.16 -2.00 19.83
N LEU A 60 1.02 -0.68 19.89
CA LEU A 60 2.14 0.24 19.81
C LEU A 60 2.66 0.57 21.22
N GLN A 61 3.98 0.51 21.39
CA GLN A 61 4.66 1.03 22.58
C GLN A 61 4.98 2.51 22.35
N LEU A 62 4.38 3.40 23.14
CA LEU A 62 4.52 4.86 23.00
C LEU A 62 5.64 5.44 23.88
N GLY A 63 6.37 4.60 24.60
CA GLY A 63 7.35 5.00 25.61
C GLY A 63 6.72 5.20 26.98
N GLY A 64 7.56 5.28 28.02
CA GLY A 64 7.10 5.46 29.41
C GLY A 64 6.24 4.30 29.95
N GLY A 65 6.35 3.10 29.36
CA GLY A 65 5.53 1.93 29.73
C GLY A 65 4.09 1.97 29.19
N VAL A 66 3.75 2.95 28.35
CA VAL A 66 2.41 3.07 27.78
C VAL A 66 2.29 2.23 26.50
N GLU A 67 1.38 1.27 26.53
CA GLU A 67 0.93 0.54 25.34
C GLU A 67 -0.42 1.07 24.87
N ARG A 68 -0.58 1.24 23.55
CA ARG A 68 -1.85 1.59 22.92
C ARG A 68 -2.18 0.62 21.80
N SER A 69 -3.37 0.05 21.85
CA SER A 69 -3.94 -0.67 20.72
C SER A 69 -4.61 0.32 19.75
N VAL A 70 -4.20 0.27 18.49
CA VAL A 70 -4.77 1.06 17.40
C VAL A 70 -5.43 0.10 16.42
N GLU A 71 -6.75 0.16 16.34
CA GLU A 71 -7.52 -0.59 15.36
C GLU A 71 -7.13 -0.17 13.93
N ASP A 72 -7.16 -1.12 12.99
CA ASP A 72 -6.79 -0.91 11.59
C ASP A 72 -5.38 -0.32 11.35
N PHE A 73 -4.46 -0.42 12.32
CA PHE A 73 -3.10 0.10 12.14
C PHE A 73 -2.38 -0.56 10.96
N PHE A 74 -2.61 -1.86 10.75
CA PHE A 74 -2.10 -2.61 9.61
C PHE A 74 -3.27 -3.27 8.86
N LEU A 75 -3.72 -2.59 7.79
CA LEU A 75 -4.88 -2.98 6.99
C LEU A 75 -4.53 -3.04 5.49
N PRO A 76 -3.77 -4.05 5.02
CA PRO A 76 -3.33 -4.11 3.63
C PRO A 76 -4.43 -4.52 2.64
N PHE A 77 -5.58 -5.06 3.08
CA PHE A 77 -6.58 -5.67 2.18
C PHE A 77 -8.00 -5.09 2.33
N ASP A 78 -8.54 -5.06 3.55
CA ASP A 78 -9.92 -4.64 3.80
C ASP A 78 -10.15 -3.15 3.54
N LYS A 79 -11.43 -2.75 3.54
CA LYS A 79 -11.87 -1.35 3.29
C LYS A 79 -11.33 -0.80 1.96
N ALA A 80 -11.08 -1.69 1.00
CA ALA A 80 -10.48 -1.36 -0.29
C ALA A 80 -9.15 -0.59 -0.17
N ALA A 81 -8.33 -0.95 0.84
CA ALA A 81 -7.06 -0.29 1.13
C ALA A 81 -6.07 -0.35 -0.06
N ASN A 82 -6.09 -1.45 -0.81
CA ASN A 82 -5.24 -1.66 -1.99
C ASN A 82 -5.85 -1.16 -3.30
N PHE A 83 -7.07 -0.60 -3.28
CA PHE A 83 -7.69 -0.06 -4.47
C PHE A 83 -7.11 1.33 -4.80
N PRO A 84 -6.65 1.58 -6.04
CA PRO A 84 -6.03 2.86 -6.40
C PRO A 84 -7.09 3.95 -6.65
N TRP A 85 -7.60 4.53 -5.56
CA TRP A 85 -8.58 5.61 -5.58
C TRP A 85 -8.03 6.88 -6.24
N LYS A 86 -8.63 7.31 -7.36
CA LYS A 86 -8.25 8.57 -8.03
C LYS A 86 -8.38 9.80 -7.10
N SER A 87 -9.32 9.77 -6.16
CA SER A 87 -9.47 10.82 -5.14
C SER A 87 -8.24 10.96 -4.25
N HIS A 88 -7.53 9.88 -3.92
CA HIS A 88 -6.29 9.94 -3.13
C HIS A 88 -5.16 10.60 -3.94
N ALA A 89 -5.02 10.24 -5.22
CA ALA A 89 -4.05 10.88 -6.11
C ALA A 89 -4.29 12.40 -6.22
N LEU A 90 -5.56 12.80 -6.36
CA LEU A 90 -5.97 14.20 -6.37
C LEU A 90 -5.74 14.88 -5.02
N TRP A 91 -5.96 14.18 -3.90
CA TRP A 91 -5.67 14.72 -2.57
C TRP A 91 -4.17 15.02 -2.41
N PHE A 92 -3.28 14.09 -2.78
CA PHE A 92 -1.83 14.37 -2.75
C PHE A 92 -1.47 15.55 -3.65
N TYR A 93 -1.99 15.60 -4.87
CA TYR A 93 -1.79 16.75 -5.77
C TYR A 93 -2.23 18.07 -5.13
N THR A 94 -3.39 18.10 -4.47
CA THR A 94 -3.85 19.32 -3.79
C THR A 94 -2.91 19.75 -2.65
N GLN A 95 -2.31 18.80 -1.93
CA GLN A 95 -1.32 19.12 -0.90
C GLN A 95 -0.03 19.70 -1.52
N MET A 96 0.43 19.15 -2.64
CA MET A 96 1.61 19.65 -3.32
C MET A 96 1.40 21.08 -3.86
N VAL A 97 0.24 21.36 -4.45
CA VAL A 97 -0.17 22.71 -4.87
C VAL A 97 -0.24 23.66 -3.66
N ARG A 98 -0.90 23.23 -2.58
CA ARG A 98 -1.03 24.02 -1.33
C ARG A 98 0.32 24.38 -0.73
N ARG A 99 1.33 23.53 -0.91
CA ARG A 99 2.71 23.74 -0.43
C ARG A 99 3.60 24.45 -1.45
N GLY A 100 3.06 24.87 -2.60
CA GLY A 100 3.82 25.60 -3.62
C GLY A 100 4.84 24.75 -4.38
N GLN A 101 4.73 23.42 -4.35
CA GLN A 101 5.68 22.53 -5.03
C GLN A 101 5.48 22.52 -6.56
N LEU A 102 4.26 22.79 -7.02
CA LEU A 102 3.91 22.91 -8.44
C LEU A 102 2.66 23.80 -8.61
N PRO A 103 2.50 24.44 -9.78
CA PRO A 103 1.30 25.21 -10.07
C PRO A 103 0.08 24.32 -10.31
N HIS A 104 -1.09 24.85 -9.97
CA HIS A 104 -2.36 24.23 -10.31
C HIS A 104 -2.66 24.46 -11.80
N THR A 105 -2.55 23.40 -12.61
CA THR A 105 -2.89 23.45 -14.04
C THR A 105 -3.78 22.26 -14.43
N PRO A 106 -4.59 22.38 -15.49
CA PRO A 106 -5.36 21.26 -16.02
C PRO A 106 -4.49 20.05 -16.40
N GLN A 107 -3.28 20.30 -16.91
CA GLN A 107 -2.32 19.26 -17.30
C GLN A 107 -1.80 18.49 -16.08
N ASN A 108 -1.40 19.19 -15.02
CA ASN A 108 -0.92 18.55 -13.79
C ASN A 108 -2.03 17.78 -13.07
N LEU A 109 -3.25 18.32 -13.07
CA LEU A 109 -4.43 17.64 -12.55
C LEU A 109 -4.69 16.32 -13.29
N ALA A 110 -4.60 16.32 -14.63
CA ALA A 110 -4.77 15.12 -15.44
C ALA A 110 -3.69 14.07 -15.17
N ILE A 111 -2.42 14.49 -15.08
CA ILE A 111 -1.29 13.60 -14.73
C ILE A 111 -1.54 12.95 -13.37
N ALA A 112 -1.85 13.74 -12.33
CA ALA A 112 -2.11 13.22 -10.98
C ALA A 112 -3.26 12.19 -10.99
N ARG A 113 -4.37 12.51 -11.66
CA ARG A 113 -5.53 11.63 -11.78
C ARG A 113 -5.19 10.30 -12.47
N ASP A 114 -4.35 10.34 -13.51
CA ASP A 114 -4.12 9.18 -14.38
C ASP A 114 -2.91 8.32 -13.97
N CYS A 115 -2.12 8.80 -13.01
CA CYS A 115 -1.12 7.98 -12.30
C CYS A 115 -1.76 6.82 -11.53
N TYR A 116 -3.00 6.97 -11.07
CA TYR A 116 -3.75 5.90 -10.41
C TYR A 116 -4.66 5.22 -11.43
N ARG A 117 -4.50 3.89 -11.60
CA ARG A 117 -5.16 3.09 -12.64
C ARG A 117 -6.15 2.06 -12.08
N PRO A 118 -7.29 2.50 -11.52
CA PRO A 118 -8.33 1.60 -11.01
C PRO A 118 -8.98 0.75 -12.12
N ASP A 119 -8.91 1.21 -13.36
CA ASP A 119 -9.34 0.45 -14.53
C ASP A 119 -8.52 -0.84 -14.71
N LEU A 120 -7.19 -0.76 -14.57
CA LEU A 120 -6.31 -1.94 -14.65
C LEU A 120 -6.53 -2.89 -13.47
N TYR A 121 -6.65 -2.34 -12.27
CA TYR A 121 -6.93 -3.11 -11.05
C TYR A 121 -8.26 -3.88 -11.17
N ARG A 122 -9.33 -3.21 -11.59
CA ARG A 122 -10.64 -3.86 -11.80
C ARG A 122 -10.57 -4.90 -12.90
N SER A 123 -9.89 -4.61 -14.01
CA SER A 123 -9.78 -5.56 -15.12
C SER A 123 -9.04 -6.83 -14.71
N ALA A 124 -8.03 -6.73 -13.85
CA ALA A 124 -7.23 -7.88 -13.41
C ALA A 124 -7.95 -8.80 -12.41
N LEU A 125 -8.96 -8.28 -11.70
CA LEU A 125 -9.70 -8.96 -10.61
C LEU A 125 -11.16 -9.29 -10.97
N LYS A 126 -11.57 -9.06 -12.22
CA LYS A 126 -12.80 -9.67 -12.76
C LYS A 126 -12.64 -11.18 -12.84
#